data_AF-A0A7C3QTV1-F1
#
_entry.id   AF-A0A7C3QTV1-F1
#
_cell.length_a   1.000
_cell.length_b   1.000
_cell.length_c   1.000
_cell.angle_alpha   90.00
_cell.angle_beta   90.00
_cell.angle_gamma   90.00
#
_symmetry.space_group_name_H-M   'P 1'
#
loop_
_entity.id
_entity.type
_entity.pdbx_description
1 polymer ?
#
loop_
_entity_poly.entity_id
_entity_poly.type
_entity_poly.pdbx_seq_one_letter_code
_entity_poly.pdbx_strand_id
1 'polypeptide(L)'
;PFVRKLIRRRFEPETVFRNLRSGAFVFLRTITHLPAEIEKLVTRVRDGRIRVDFNLRHLEDLIGEMDRTGSRLSISILVGSLVIGSALIFASPNGPKFFGLSTIGLMGFFVAGFLGFALIIAILRSRRF
;
A
#
# COMPACT_ATOMS: atom_id res chain seq x y z
N PRO A 1 -38.58 -44.53 23.32
CA PRO A 1 -40.04 -44.27 23.16
C PRO A 1 -40.51 -42.83 23.44
N PHE A 2 -39.81 -42.06 24.30
CA PHE A 2 -40.14 -40.65 24.59
C PHE A 2 -39.75 -39.65 23.48
N VAL A 3 -38.64 -39.92 22.77
CA VAL A 3 -38.15 -39.07 21.67
C VAL A 3 -39.10 -39.05 20.47
N ARG A 4 -39.78 -40.19 20.20
CA ARG A 4 -40.75 -40.32 19.09
C ARG A 4 -42.05 -39.52 19.33
N LYS A 5 -42.37 -39.20 20.58
CA LYS A 5 -43.54 -38.36 20.94
C LYS A 5 -43.22 -36.85 20.93
N LEU A 6 -41.95 -36.44 21.09
CA LEU A 6 -41.54 -35.04 20.93
C LEU A 6 -41.50 -34.60 19.45
N ILE A 7 -41.11 -35.49 18.54
CA ILE A 7 -41.08 -35.19 17.10
C ILE A 7 -42.50 -35.00 16.55
N ARG A 8 -43.49 -35.75 17.05
CA ARG A 8 -44.90 -35.64 16.63
C ARG A 8 -45.64 -34.40 17.16
N ARG A 9 -45.14 -33.74 18.23
CA ARG A 9 -45.68 -32.48 18.75
C ARG A 9 -45.11 -31.22 18.08
N ARG A 10 -43.98 -31.34 17.37
CA ARG A 10 -43.43 -30.24 16.53
C ARG A 10 -44.10 -30.09 15.16
N PHE A 11 -44.99 -31.03 14.82
CA PHE A 11 -45.83 -31.03 13.61
C PHE A 11 -47.31 -30.73 13.94
N GLU A 12 -47.58 -29.89 14.94
CA GLU A 12 -48.91 -29.28 15.06
C GLU A 12 -49.06 -28.19 13.98
N PRO A 13 -49.98 -28.34 13.00
CA PRO A 13 -50.14 -27.40 11.90
C PRO A 13 -50.42 -25.97 12.37
N GLU A 14 -51.03 -25.78 13.54
CA GLU A 14 -51.23 -24.47 14.14
C GLU A 14 -49.91 -23.76 14.51
N THR A 15 -48.91 -24.50 14.99
CA THR A 15 -47.62 -23.92 15.41
C THR A 15 -46.79 -23.54 14.19
N VAL A 16 -46.84 -24.35 13.12
CA VAL A 16 -46.19 -24.05 11.83
C VAL A 16 -46.84 -22.83 11.15
N PHE A 17 -48.17 -22.75 11.13
CA PHE A 17 -48.89 -21.64 10.52
C PHE A 17 -48.70 -20.32 11.29
N ARG A 18 -48.67 -20.37 12.63
CA ARG A 18 -48.37 -19.21 13.48
C ARG A 18 -46.97 -18.67 13.22
N ASN A 19 -45.98 -19.56 13.13
CA ASN A 19 -44.59 -19.19 12.84
C ASN A 19 -44.41 -18.62 11.42
N LEU A 20 -45.12 -19.16 10.43
CA LEU A 20 -45.14 -18.63 9.06
C LEU A 20 -45.75 -17.22 8.99
N ARG A 21 -46.89 -16.99 9.67
CA ARG A 21 -47.49 -15.65 9.71
C ARG A 21 -46.61 -14.63 10.42
N SER A 22 -46.02 -14.99 11.56
CA SER A 22 -45.09 -14.09 12.26
C SER A 22 -43.85 -13.81 11.42
N GLY A 23 -43.31 -14.82 10.74
CA GLY A 23 -42.18 -14.66 9.83
C GLY A 23 -42.50 -13.74 8.65
N ALA A 24 -43.67 -13.92 8.02
CA ALA A 24 -44.14 -13.06 6.94
C ALA A 24 -44.35 -11.60 7.37
N PHE A 25 -44.88 -11.38 8.58
CA PHE A 25 -45.10 -10.04 9.13
C PHE A 25 -43.78 -9.31 9.43
N VAL A 26 -42.80 -10.03 9.99
CA VAL A 26 -41.44 -9.50 10.23
C VAL A 26 -40.73 -9.21 8.91
N PHE A 27 -40.89 -10.07 7.90
CA PHE A 27 -40.30 -9.87 6.58
C PHE A 27 -40.87 -8.65 5.86
N LEU A 28 -42.20 -8.51 5.85
CA LEU A 28 -42.89 -7.34 5.31
C LEU A 28 -42.45 -6.05 6.01
N ARG A 29 -42.36 -6.07 7.35
CA ARG A 29 -41.91 -4.92 8.12
C ARG A 29 -40.44 -4.56 7.84
N THR A 30 -39.59 -5.55 7.60
CA THR A 30 -38.18 -5.31 7.28
C THR A 30 -38.03 -4.69 5.89
N ILE A 31 -38.78 -5.19 4.89
CA ILE A 31 -38.79 -4.63 3.54
C ILE A 31 -39.30 -3.19 3.53
N THR A 32 -40.29 -2.83 4.36
CA THR A 32 -40.80 -1.45 4.41
C THR A 32 -39.84 -0.48 5.11
N HIS A 33 -38.97 -0.95 6.00
CA HIS A 33 -37.96 -0.11 6.66
C HIS A 33 -36.62 -0.04 5.89
N LEU A 34 -36.34 -1.00 5.01
CA LEU A 34 -35.11 -1.05 4.23
C LEU A 34 -34.82 0.22 3.40
N PRO A 35 -35.81 0.83 2.69
CA PRO A 35 -35.55 2.02 1.87
C PRO A 35 -35.05 3.20 2.72
N ALA A 36 -35.60 3.39 3.92
CA ALA A 36 -35.19 4.46 4.82
C ALA A 36 -33.76 4.28 5.34
N GLU A 37 -33.33 3.03 5.58
CA GLU A 37 -31.94 2.75 5.95
C GLU A 37 -30.98 2.96 4.77
N ILE A 38 -31.39 2.61 3.55
CA ILE A 38 -30.64 2.90 2.32
C ILE A 38 -30.51 4.42 2.13
N GLU A 39 -31.59 5.18 2.30
CA GLU A 39 -31.58 6.64 2.19
C GLU A 39 -30.64 7.30 3.21
N LYS A 40 -30.64 6.82 4.47
CA LYS A 40 -29.70 7.27 5.49
C LYS A 40 -28.25 6.95 5.10
N LEU A 41 -27.98 5.77 4.55
CA LEU A 41 -26.66 5.39 4.04
C LEU A 41 -26.22 6.31 2.90
N VAL A 42 -27.05 6.49 1.88
CA VAL A 42 -26.77 7.36 0.72
C VAL A 42 -26.55 8.81 1.16
N THR A 43 -27.35 9.31 2.10
CA THR A 43 -27.17 10.67 2.64
C THR A 43 -25.84 10.81 3.39
N ARG A 44 -25.44 9.79 4.16
CA ARG A 44 -24.10 9.77 4.79
C ARG A 44 -22.97 9.73 3.76
N VAL A 45 -23.11 8.97 2.66
CA VAL A 45 -22.15 8.96 1.53
C VAL A 45 -22.07 10.36 0.92
N ARG A 46 -23.21 10.95 0.57
CA ARG A 46 -23.32 12.24 -0.12
C ARG A 46 -22.73 13.38 0.70
N ASP A 47 -22.98 13.38 2.00
CA ASP A 47 -22.49 14.42 2.91
C ASP A 47 -21.03 14.20 3.33
N GLY A 48 -20.31 13.22 2.74
CA GLY A 48 -18.92 12.91 3.07
C GLY A 48 -18.70 12.46 4.51
N ARG A 49 -19.78 12.14 5.24
CA ARG A 49 -19.74 11.75 6.67
C ARG A 49 -19.39 10.28 6.87
N ILE A 50 -19.23 9.51 5.79
CA ILE A 50 -18.65 8.18 5.87
C ILE A 50 -17.15 8.33 6.04
N ARG A 51 -16.71 8.25 7.30
CA ARG A 51 -15.34 7.87 7.62
C ARG A 51 -15.18 6.40 7.24
N VAL A 52 -14.81 6.14 6.00
CA VAL A 52 -14.30 4.82 5.64
C VAL A 52 -12.97 4.72 6.37
N ASP A 53 -12.93 3.88 7.40
CA ASP A 53 -11.69 3.47 8.05
C ASP A 53 -10.97 2.53 7.06
N PHE A 54 -10.54 3.10 5.92
CA PHE A 54 -9.63 2.41 5.03
C PHE A 54 -8.42 2.14 5.90
N ASN A 55 -8.15 0.86 6.15
CA ASN A 55 -6.90 0.44 6.76
C ASN A 55 -5.80 0.73 5.73
N LEU A 56 -5.44 2.01 5.57
CA LEU A 56 -4.51 2.58 4.60
C LEU A 56 -3.07 2.14 4.86
N ARG A 57 -2.83 1.15 5.71
CA ARG A 57 -1.53 0.53 5.95
C ARG A 57 -0.81 0.22 4.64
N HIS A 58 -1.51 -0.36 3.66
CA HIS A 58 -0.94 -0.65 2.34
C HIS A 58 -0.59 0.61 1.52
N LEU A 59 -1.30 1.73 1.72
CA LEU A 59 -0.99 2.99 1.05
C LEU A 59 0.21 3.68 1.70
N GLU A 60 0.30 3.64 3.03
CA GLU A 60 1.48 4.12 3.77
C GLU A 60 2.73 3.31 3.41
N ASP A 61 2.60 1.99 3.28
CA ASP A 61 3.69 1.11 2.80
C ASP A 61 4.10 1.45 1.36
N LEU A 62 3.13 1.70 0.48
CA LEU A 62 3.39 2.11 -0.90
C LEU A 62 4.11 3.46 -0.96
N ILE A 63 3.66 4.44 -0.17
CA ILE A 63 4.30 5.76 -0.07
C ILE A 63 5.74 5.61 0.44
N GLY A 64 5.95 4.79 1.47
CA GLY A 64 7.28 4.50 2.00
C GLY A 64 8.21 3.85 0.95
N GLU A 65 7.69 2.92 0.15
CA GLU A 65 8.49 2.27 -0.90
C GLU A 65 8.76 3.19 -2.10
N MET A 66 7.80 4.07 -2.44
CA MET A 66 8.01 5.12 -3.44
C MET A 66 9.10 6.10 -3.01
N ASP A 67 9.10 6.55 -1.75
CA ASP A 67 10.10 7.48 -1.22
C ASP A 67 11.51 6.86 -1.19
N ARG A 68 11.61 5.59 -0.78
CA ARG A 68 12.87 4.83 -0.87
C ARG A 68 13.37 4.69 -2.30
N THR A 69 12.47 4.42 -3.24
CA THR A 69 12.81 4.28 -4.65
C THR A 69 13.25 5.61 -5.24
N GLY A 70 12.55 6.70 -4.93
CA GLY A 70 12.92 8.06 -5.32
C GLY A 70 14.31 8.43 -4.82
N SER A 71 14.59 8.21 -3.53
CA SER A 71 15.90 8.45 -2.93
C SER A 71 17.02 7.65 -3.62
N ARG A 72 16.79 6.37 -3.92
CA ARG A 72 17.75 5.55 -4.67
C ARG A 72 18.01 6.09 -6.08
N LEU A 73 16.98 6.53 -6.78
CA LEU A 73 17.11 7.12 -8.11
C LEU A 73 17.92 8.41 -8.08
N SER A 74 17.61 9.34 -7.16
CA SER A 74 18.35 10.60 -7.01
C SER A 74 19.84 10.36 -6.75
N ILE A 75 20.19 9.43 -5.85
CA ILE A 75 21.59 9.08 -5.56
C ILE A 75 22.24 8.43 -6.79
N SER A 76 21.53 7.55 -7.51
CA SER A 76 22.04 6.90 -8.73
C SER A 76 22.40 7.92 -9.80
N ILE A 77 21.54 8.92 -10.01
CA ILE A 77 21.76 10.02 -10.95
C ILE A 77 22.94 10.88 -10.49
N LEU A 78 23.02 11.23 -9.21
CA LEU A 78 24.13 12.00 -8.64
C LEU A 78 25.46 11.28 -8.89
N VAL A 79 25.55 10.00 -8.56
CA VAL A 79 26.75 9.19 -8.79
C VAL A 79 27.10 9.13 -10.28
N GLY A 80 26.14 8.85 -11.15
CA GLY A 80 26.36 8.84 -12.60
C GLY A 80 26.87 10.18 -13.14
N SER A 81 26.28 11.29 -12.70
CA SER A 81 26.72 12.64 -13.07
C SER A 81 28.14 12.95 -12.58
N LEU A 82 28.50 12.47 -11.38
CA LEU A 82 29.84 12.62 -10.83
C LEU A 82 30.87 11.81 -11.62
N VAL A 83 30.53 10.57 -12.01
CA VAL A 83 31.38 9.74 -12.89
C VAL A 83 31.62 10.46 -14.22
N ILE A 84 30.56 10.94 -14.87
CA ILE A 84 30.66 11.62 -16.17
C ILE A 84 31.47 12.92 -16.05
N GLY A 85 31.18 13.76 -15.05
CA GLY A 85 31.92 15.00 -14.81
C GLY A 85 33.39 14.75 -14.50
N SER A 86 33.69 13.73 -13.70
CA SER A 86 35.06 13.32 -13.39
C SER A 86 35.80 12.82 -14.62
N ALA A 87 35.13 12.04 -15.48
CA ALA A 87 35.70 11.56 -16.74
C ALA A 87 36.03 12.70 -17.70
N LEU A 88 35.17 13.73 -17.79
CA LEU A 88 35.41 14.92 -18.59
C LEU A 88 36.62 15.72 -18.08
N ILE A 89 36.72 15.93 -16.76
CA ILE A 89 37.87 16.62 -16.15
C ILE A 89 39.15 15.79 -16.30
N PHE A 90 39.03 14.47 -16.24
CA PHE A 90 40.14 13.54 -16.44
C PHE A 90 40.71 13.62 -17.86
N ALA A 91 39.84 13.71 -18.87
CA ALA A 91 40.21 13.86 -20.27
C ALA A 91 40.60 15.31 -20.66
N SER A 92 40.40 16.30 -19.78
CA SER A 92 40.71 17.69 -20.07
C SER A 92 42.22 17.92 -20.22
N PRO A 93 42.67 18.56 -21.31
CA PRO A 93 44.08 18.91 -21.49
C PRO A 93 44.55 20.03 -20.54
N ASN A 94 43.62 20.74 -19.89
CA ASN A 94 43.89 21.89 -19.03
C ASN A 94 43.50 21.57 -17.57
N GLY A 95 44.47 21.67 -16.63
CA GLY A 95 44.28 21.43 -15.19
C GLY A 95 45.58 20.99 -14.46
N PRO A 96 45.60 20.96 -13.11
CA PRO A 96 46.74 20.47 -12.32
C PRO A 96 46.94 18.96 -12.54
N LYS A 97 47.97 18.62 -13.31
CA LYS A 97 48.33 17.25 -13.65
C LYS A 97 49.32 16.68 -12.63
N PHE A 98 49.07 15.47 -12.14
CA PHE A 98 50.10 14.61 -11.56
C PHE A 98 50.37 13.49 -12.55
N PHE A 99 51.64 13.24 -12.90
CA PHE A 99 52.03 12.17 -13.83
C PHE A 99 51.32 12.21 -15.20
N GLY A 100 50.88 13.39 -15.66
CA GLY A 100 50.14 13.56 -16.91
C GLY A 100 48.63 13.32 -16.82
N LEU A 101 48.13 12.91 -15.65
CA LEU A 101 46.71 12.68 -15.36
C LEU A 101 46.13 13.81 -14.49
N SER A 102 44.87 14.19 -14.73
CA SER A 102 44.18 15.19 -13.90
C SER A 102 43.89 14.63 -12.51
N THR A 103 44.54 15.18 -11.50
CA THR A 103 44.36 14.79 -10.07
C THR A 103 42.91 14.92 -9.61
N ILE A 104 42.24 15.96 -10.10
CA ILE A 104 40.85 16.27 -9.74
C ILE A 104 39.90 15.22 -10.31
N GLY A 105 40.10 14.79 -11.56
CA GLY A 105 39.30 13.73 -12.17
C GLY A 105 39.47 12.39 -11.46
N LEU A 106 40.70 12.06 -11.04
CA LEU A 106 40.99 10.84 -10.30
C LEU A 106 40.30 10.81 -8.92
N MET A 107 40.36 11.92 -8.17
CA MET A 107 39.65 12.05 -6.90
C MET A 107 38.14 11.93 -7.07
N GLY A 108 37.58 12.55 -8.11
CA GLY A 108 36.16 12.43 -8.45
C GLY A 108 35.73 10.99 -8.74
N PHE A 109 36.57 10.22 -9.44
CA PHE A 109 36.34 8.77 -9.65
C PHE A 109 36.38 7.96 -8.35
N PHE A 110 37.33 8.24 -7.45
CA PHE A 110 37.37 7.56 -6.15
C PHE A 110 36.11 7.83 -5.31
N VAL A 111 35.67 9.09 -5.27
CA VAL A 111 34.44 9.48 -4.57
C VAL A 111 33.22 8.83 -5.22
N ALA A 112 33.12 8.87 -6.55
CA ALA A 112 32.01 8.24 -7.28
C ALA A 112 31.97 6.71 -7.06
N GLY A 113 33.13 6.05 -7.06
CA GLY A 113 33.26 4.63 -6.77
C GLY A 113 32.80 4.29 -5.35
N PHE A 114 33.21 5.08 -4.35
CA PHE A 114 32.80 4.89 -2.97
C PHE A 114 31.28 5.09 -2.81
N LEU A 115 30.72 6.16 -3.37
CA LEU A 115 29.28 6.44 -3.32
C LEU A 115 28.47 5.38 -4.06
N GLY A 116 28.91 4.94 -5.24
CA GLY A 116 28.27 3.86 -5.99
C GLY A 116 28.30 2.53 -5.24
N PHE A 117 29.43 2.21 -4.61
CA PHE A 117 29.56 1.00 -3.79
C PHE A 117 28.67 1.04 -2.55
N ALA A 118 28.63 2.19 -1.85
CA ALA A 118 27.74 2.42 -0.72
C ALA A 118 26.27 2.27 -1.12
N LEU A 119 25.89 2.76 -2.31
CA LEU A 119 24.54 2.61 -2.85
C LEU A 119 24.19 1.13 -3.12
N ILE A 120 25.11 0.36 -3.71
CA ILE A 120 24.92 -1.09 -3.91
C ILE A 120 24.69 -1.79 -2.58
N ILE A 121 25.49 -1.50 -1.56
CA ILE A 121 25.31 -2.05 -0.21
C ILE A 121 23.95 -1.65 0.37
N ALA A 122 23.54 -0.39 0.21
CA ALA A 122 22.25 0.10 0.71
C ALA A 122 21.07 -0.63 0.03
N ILE A 123 21.14 -0.85 -1.28
CA ILE A 123 20.12 -1.60 -2.03
C ILE A 123 20.07 -3.06 -1.56
N LEU A 124 21.22 -3.72 -1.44
CA LEU A 124 21.29 -5.13 -1.00
C LEU A 124 20.80 -5.31 0.44
N ARG A 125 21.18 -4.40 1.35
CA ARG A 125 20.73 -4.43 2.74
C ARG A 125 19.24 -4.18 2.87
N SER A 126 18.67 -3.31 2.03
CA SER A 126 17.25 -3.00 2.05
C SER A 126 16.35 -4.11 1.50
N ARG A 127 16.90 -5.14 0.82
CA ARG A 127 16.14 -6.32 0.37
C ARG A 127 16.02 -7.43 1.42
N ARG A 128 16.68 -7.28 2.57
CA ARG A 128 16.55 -8.19 3.72
C ARG A 128 15.63 -7.55 4.75
N PHE A 129 14.33 -7.45 4.49
CA PHE A 129 13.23 -7.39 5.46
C PHE A 129 11.92 -7.60 4.70
#